data_AF-A0A965RC24-F1
#
_entry.id   AF-A0A965RC24-F1
#
_cell.length_a   1.000
_cell.length_b   1.000
_cell.length_c   1.000
_cell.angle_alpha   90.00
_cell.angle_beta   90.00
_cell.angle_gamma   90.00
#
_symmetry.space_group_name_H-M   'P 1'
#
loop_
_entity.id
_entity.type
_entity.pdbx_description
1 polymer ?
#
loop_
_entity_poly.entity_id
_entity_poly.type
_entity_poly.pdbx_seq_one_letter_code
_entity_poly.pdbx_strand_id
1 'polypeptide(L)'
;ESGPSHYLRSKGVAERHVRAAPASLDWTIFRPSVIFGRGDSLLNRFAGLLRLSGGVMPLARAGAKFSPVWIDDVVSSFEAALLGGATSRQSYDLCGPEVITLADLVRYTGSLAGTGARIVSLPDAVGRLQALVMDFVPGKPFSTDNFLSLTVDNICQENGFARLGITPTPLRAIAPTYIGPSR
;
A
#
# COMPACT_ATOMS: atom_id res chain seq x y z
N GLU A 1 9.19 -2.76 -14.02
CA GLU A 1 9.87 -1.74 -14.87
C GLU A 1 8.92 -0.99 -15.78
N SER A 2 7.94 -1.67 -16.39
CA SER A 2 6.90 -1.07 -17.22
C SER A 2 5.72 -0.48 -16.43
N GLY A 3 5.94 -0.08 -15.18
CA GLY A 3 4.88 0.48 -14.32
C GLY A 3 4.28 1.75 -14.95
N PRO A 4 2.95 1.94 -14.88
CA PRO A 4 2.29 3.10 -15.47
C PRO A 4 2.66 4.40 -14.76
N SER A 5 2.93 4.36 -13.46
CA SER A 5 3.41 5.50 -12.68
C SER A 5 4.94 5.62 -12.68
N HIS A 6 5.44 6.84 -12.50
CA HIS A 6 6.87 7.08 -12.30
C HIS A 6 7.37 6.37 -11.04
N TYR A 7 6.58 6.38 -9.95
CA TYR A 7 6.92 5.65 -8.73
C TYR A 7 7.20 4.16 -9.00
N LEU A 8 6.26 3.44 -9.62
CA LEU A 8 6.42 2.01 -9.90
C LEU A 8 7.57 1.73 -10.88
N ARG A 9 7.75 2.61 -11.87
CA ARG A 9 8.85 2.53 -12.84
C ARG A 9 10.20 2.67 -12.15
N SER A 10 10.36 3.69 -11.29
CA SER A 10 11.60 3.94 -10.55
C SER A 10 11.99 2.77 -9.65
N LYS A 11 11.01 2.16 -8.96
CA LYS A 11 11.23 0.96 -8.13
C LYS A 11 11.65 -0.25 -8.96
N GLY A 12 11.00 -0.48 -10.10
CA GLY A 12 11.40 -1.57 -11.00
C GLY A 12 12.79 -1.38 -11.60
N VAL A 13 13.19 -0.14 -11.89
CA VAL A 13 14.55 0.16 -12.37
C VAL A 13 15.57 -0.07 -11.25
N ALA A 14 15.32 0.40 -10.04
CA ALA A 14 16.20 0.17 -8.88
C ALA A 14 16.36 -1.33 -8.60
N GLU A 15 15.22 -2.03 -8.55
CA GLU A 15 15.01 -3.41 -8.95
C GLU A 15 16.18 -4.11 -9.66
N ARG A 16 16.19 -3.86 -10.96
CA ARG A 16 17.13 -4.42 -11.92
C ARG A 16 18.57 -4.11 -11.60
N HIS A 17 18.86 -2.89 -11.14
CA HIS A 17 20.23 -2.49 -10.80
C HIS A 17 20.76 -3.31 -9.62
N VAL A 18 19.94 -3.57 -8.60
CA VAL A 18 20.31 -4.44 -7.47
C VAL A 18 20.53 -5.87 -7.96
N ARG A 19 19.64 -6.41 -8.79
CA ARG A 19 19.77 -7.77 -9.33
C ARG A 19 21.00 -7.96 -10.22
N ALA A 20 21.43 -6.90 -10.91
CA ALA A 20 22.61 -6.88 -11.76
C ALA A 20 23.93 -6.65 -10.99
N ALA A 21 23.88 -6.55 -9.66
CA ALA A 21 25.07 -6.39 -8.84
C ALA A 21 26.05 -7.57 -9.02
N PRO A 22 27.37 -7.35 -8.83
CA PRO A 22 28.37 -8.39 -8.93
C PRO A 22 28.09 -9.56 -7.97
N ALA A 23 28.60 -10.75 -8.31
CA ALA A 23 28.42 -11.94 -7.50
C ALA A 23 29.09 -11.88 -6.11
N SER A 24 29.87 -10.85 -5.81
CA SER A 24 30.43 -10.58 -4.48
C SER A 24 29.47 -9.84 -3.55
N LEU A 25 28.35 -9.32 -4.06
CA LEU A 25 27.33 -8.63 -3.28
C LEU A 25 26.06 -9.46 -3.26
N ASP A 26 25.66 -9.90 -2.08
CA ASP A 26 24.37 -10.54 -1.85
C ASP A 26 23.28 -9.50 -1.64
N TRP A 27 22.06 -9.87 -2.03
CA TRP A 27 20.91 -9.01 -1.94
C TRP A 27 19.64 -9.83 -1.68
N THR A 28 18.68 -9.21 -1.01
CA THR A 28 17.32 -9.72 -0.86
C THR A 28 16.38 -8.56 -1.12
N ILE A 29 15.35 -8.77 -1.95
CA ILE A 29 14.42 -7.71 -2.34
C ILE A 29 13.04 -8.04 -1.81
N PHE A 30 12.49 -7.15 -0.99
CA PHE A 30 11.11 -7.22 -0.53
C PHE A 30 10.23 -6.25 -1.31
N ARG A 31 9.09 -6.75 -1.80
CA ARG A 31 8.08 -5.97 -2.53
C ARG A 31 6.77 -6.04 -1.74
N PRO A 32 6.65 -5.25 -0.67
CA PRO A 32 5.43 -5.24 0.10
C PRO A 32 4.29 -4.60 -0.70
N SER A 33 3.08 -5.11 -0.46
CA SER A 33 1.85 -4.35 -0.67
C SER A 33 1.85 -3.12 0.24
N VAL A 34 0.76 -2.36 0.25
CA VAL A 34 0.66 -1.19 1.12
C VAL A 34 0.82 -1.59 2.59
N ILE A 35 1.80 -0.97 3.25
CA ILE A 35 2.14 -1.29 4.63
C ILE A 35 1.18 -0.52 5.55
N PHE A 36 0.60 -1.22 6.52
CA PHE A 36 -0.21 -0.62 7.58
C PHE A 36 0.40 -0.88 8.97
N GLY A 37 0.09 0.01 9.92
CA GLY A 37 0.58 -0.03 11.29
C GLY A 37 0.41 1.32 11.97
N ARG A 38 0.72 1.40 13.26
CA ARG A 38 0.63 2.67 13.99
C ARG A 38 1.51 3.74 13.32
N GLY A 39 0.88 4.84 12.89
CA GLY A 39 1.54 5.91 12.14
C GLY A 39 1.63 5.72 10.63
N ASP A 40 0.94 4.72 10.06
CA ASP A 40 0.89 4.54 8.60
C ASP A 40 0.28 5.75 7.89
N SER A 41 0.70 6.01 6.66
CA SER A 41 0.24 7.17 5.91
C SER A 41 -1.11 6.97 5.20
N LEU A 42 -1.60 5.73 5.02
CA LEU A 42 -2.78 5.46 4.20
C LEU A 42 -4.06 5.55 5.02
N LEU A 43 -4.19 4.74 6.08
CA LEU A 43 -5.38 4.70 6.93
C LEU A 43 -5.53 6.00 7.72
N ASN A 44 -4.44 6.53 8.30
CA ASN A 44 -4.50 7.80 9.03
C ASN A 44 -4.91 8.96 8.14
N ARG A 45 -4.47 8.94 6.87
CA ARG A 45 -4.88 9.93 5.89
C ARG A 45 -6.36 9.82 5.55
N PHE A 46 -6.88 8.62 5.29
CA PHE A 46 -8.31 8.45 5.03
C PHE A 46 -9.15 8.83 6.23
N ALA A 47 -8.72 8.47 7.45
CA ALA A 47 -9.38 8.91 8.68
C ALA A 47 -9.40 10.44 8.79
N GLY A 48 -8.30 11.12 8.51
CA GLY A 48 -8.22 12.58 8.52
C GLY A 48 -9.12 13.24 7.47
N LEU A 49 -9.10 12.73 6.24
CA LEU A 49 -9.95 13.23 5.15
C LEU A 49 -11.45 13.01 5.44
N LEU A 50 -11.82 11.85 5.97
CA LEU A 50 -13.21 11.55 6.34
C LEU A 50 -13.70 12.45 7.49
N ARG A 51 -12.83 12.78 8.46
CA ARG A 51 -13.15 13.75 9.50
C ARG A 51 -13.38 15.14 8.92
N LEU A 52 -12.49 15.58 8.04
CA LEU A 52 -12.56 16.90 7.41
C LEU A 52 -13.82 17.05 6.53
N SER A 53 -14.23 15.98 5.85
CA SER A 53 -15.34 16.00 4.90
C SER A 53 -16.70 15.61 5.49
N GLY A 54 -16.79 15.37 6.80
CA GLY A 54 -18.02 14.88 7.43
C GLY A 54 -18.46 13.50 6.92
N GLY A 55 -17.49 12.65 6.56
CA GLY A 55 -17.71 11.27 6.12
C GLY A 55 -18.03 11.10 4.63
N VAL A 56 -17.98 12.15 3.81
CA VAL A 56 -18.17 12.04 2.34
C VAL A 56 -16.82 11.96 1.64
N MET A 57 -16.60 10.96 0.80
CA MET A 57 -15.31 10.77 0.12
C MET A 57 -15.51 10.56 -1.39
N PRO A 58 -15.19 11.57 -2.23
CA PRO A 58 -14.94 11.37 -3.65
C PRO A 58 -13.74 10.46 -3.84
N LEU A 59 -13.91 9.34 -4.54
CA LEU A 59 -12.88 8.32 -4.66
C LEU A 59 -12.72 7.89 -6.13
N ALA A 60 -11.61 8.31 -6.72
CA ALA A 60 -11.16 7.75 -8.00
C ALA A 60 -10.66 6.32 -7.77
N ARG A 61 -10.82 5.45 -8.78
CA ARG A 61 -10.31 4.06 -8.75
C ARG A 61 -10.78 3.29 -7.49
N ALA A 62 -12.03 3.50 -7.08
CA ALA A 62 -12.64 2.88 -5.90
C ALA A 62 -12.54 1.34 -5.89
N GLY A 63 -12.47 0.71 -7.08
CA GLY A 63 -12.31 -0.73 -7.24
C GLY A 63 -10.87 -1.25 -7.26
N ALA A 64 -9.84 -0.39 -7.16
CA ALA A 64 -8.44 -0.83 -7.09
C ALA A 64 -8.23 -1.74 -5.88
N LYS A 65 -7.49 -2.84 -6.06
CA LYS A 65 -7.32 -3.85 -5.02
C LYS A 65 -5.97 -3.74 -4.33
N PHE A 66 -5.97 -4.06 -3.03
CA PHE A 66 -4.81 -4.08 -2.16
C PHE A 66 -4.80 -5.35 -1.34
N SER A 67 -3.62 -5.80 -0.92
CA SER A 67 -3.45 -6.81 0.12
C SER A 67 -2.60 -6.27 1.27
N PRO A 68 -3.15 -5.34 2.09
CA PRO A 68 -2.39 -4.58 3.07
C PRO A 68 -1.56 -5.48 3.96
N VAL A 69 -0.29 -5.14 4.16
CA VAL A 69 0.67 -5.95 4.93
C VAL A 69 1.04 -5.24 6.23
N TRP A 70 1.08 -5.97 7.34
CA TRP A 70 1.43 -5.40 8.63
C TRP A 70 2.93 -5.08 8.70
N ILE A 71 3.28 -3.93 9.26
CA ILE A 71 4.68 -3.49 9.38
C ILE A 71 5.56 -4.52 10.10
N ASP A 72 5.10 -5.16 11.18
CA ASP A 72 5.96 -6.07 11.95
C ASP A 72 6.21 -7.40 11.20
N ASP A 73 5.29 -7.84 10.33
CA ASP A 73 5.56 -8.98 9.43
C ASP A 73 6.63 -8.63 8.39
N VAL A 74 6.61 -7.38 7.89
CA VAL A 74 7.65 -6.87 6.98
C VAL A 74 9.00 -6.82 7.71
N VAL A 75 9.03 -6.28 8.94
CA VAL A 75 10.25 -6.25 9.78
C VAL A 75 10.77 -7.67 10.01
N SER A 76 9.91 -8.61 10.38
CA SER A 76 10.26 -10.03 10.55
C SER A 76 10.87 -10.64 9.27
N SER A 77 10.43 -10.18 8.09
CA SER A 77 11.02 -10.62 6.82
C SER A 77 12.45 -10.11 6.64
N PHE A 78 12.72 -8.87 7.04
CA PHE A 78 14.08 -8.33 7.06
C PHE A 78 14.97 -9.09 8.06
N GLU A 79 14.47 -9.36 9.27
CA GLU A 79 15.19 -10.16 10.27
C GLU A 79 15.55 -11.55 9.74
N ALA A 80 14.60 -12.24 9.10
CA ALA A 80 14.84 -13.54 8.47
C ALA A 80 15.91 -13.48 7.36
N ALA A 81 15.98 -12.37 6.62
CA ALA A 81 16.99 -12.20 5.58
C ALA A 81 18.39 -11.84 6.10
N LEU A 82 18.50 -11.20 7.25
CA LEU A 82 19.81 -10.84 7.84
C LEU A 82 20.66 -12.05 8.19
N LEU A 83 20.04 -13.20 8.45
CA LEU A 83 20.73 -14.46 8.72
C LEU A 83 21.38 -15.08 7.46
N GLY A 84 21.09 -14.54 6.27
CA GLY A 84 21.65 -14.99 5.01
C GLY A 84 21.17 -16.38 4.57
N GLY A 85 21.86 -16.96 3.59
CA GLY A 85 21.57 -18.31 3.08
C GLY A 85 20.41 -18.34 2.09
N ALA A 86 19.29 -18.96 2.45
CA ALA A 86 18.17 -19.26 1.54
C ALA A 86 17.45 -18.02 0.98
N THR A 87 17.64 -16.86 1.60
CA THR A 87 17.11 -15.56 1.19
C THR A 87 18.04 -14.80 0.24
N SER A 88 19.28 -15.27 0.08
CA SER A 88 20.27 -14.61 -0.77
C SER A 88 19.87 -14.70 -2.24
N ARG A 89 19.95 -13.55 -2.92
CA ARG A 89 19.54 -13.34 -4.31
C ARG A 89 18.10 -13.72 -4.61
N GLN A 90 17.22 -13.55 -3.62
CA GLN A 90 15.80 -13.81 -3.75
C GLN A 90 14.98 -12.52 -3.72
N SER A 91 13.82 -12.56 -4.35
CA SER A 91 12.80 -11.52 -4.23
C SER A 91 11.52 -12.12 -3.66
N TYR A 92 10.87 -11.36 -2.77
CA TYR A 92 9.66 -11.78 -2.08
C TYR A 92 8.60 -10.69 -2.22
N ASP A 93 7.47 -11.06 -2.81
CA ASP A 93 6.27 -10.23 -2.78
C ASP A 93 5.58 -10.47 -1.43
N LEU A 94 5.34 -9.40 -0.65
CA LEU A 94 4.80 -9.52 0.71
C LEU A 94 3.39 -8.93 0.77
N CYS A 95 2.40 -9.78 1.02
CA CYS A 95 0.99 -9.38 1.09
C CYS A 95 0.34 -9.87 2.37
N GLY A 96 -0.61 -9.07 2.89
CA GLY A 96 -1.51 -9.55 3.93
C GLY A 96 -2.41 -10.69 3.45
N PRO A 97 -3.16 -11.31 4.37
CA PRO A 97 -3.99 -12.47 4.08
C PRO A 97 -5.27 -12.14 3.28
N GLU A 98 -5.68 -10.87 3.25
CA GLU A 98 -6.94 -10.43 2.64
C GLU A 98 -6.68 -9.55 1.41
N VAL A 99 -7.47 -9.72 0.35
CA VAL A 99 -7.58 -8.75 -0.75
C VAL A 99 -8.77 -7.84 -0.46
N ILE A 100 -8.56 -6.53 -0.44
CA ILE A 100 -9.58 -5.52 -0.15
C ILE A 100 -9.56 -4.42 -1.21
N THR A 101 -10.74 -3.91 -1.58
CA THR A 101 -10.84 -2.78 -2.52
C THR A 101 -10.50 -1.47 -1.81
N LEU A 102 -10.10 -0.45 -2.57
CA LEU A 102 -9.88 0.90 -2.04
C LEU A 102 -11.13 1.44 -1.33
N ALA A 103 -12.31 1.24 -1.93
CA ALA A 103 -13.57 1.66 -1.34
C ALA A 103 -13.83 1.00 0.01
N ASP A 104 -13.61 -0.32 0.11
CA ASP A 104 -13.85 -1.06 1.34
C ASP A 104 -12.81 -0.74 2.41
N LEU A 105 -11.58 -0.46 2.01
CA LEU A 105 -10.53 0.02 2.92
C LEU A 105 -10.89 1.39 3.52
N VAL A 106 -11.39 2.32 2.71
CA VAL A 106 -11.87 3.64 3.17
C VAL A 106 -13.09 3.50 4.07
N ARG A 107 -14.05 2.63 3.72
CA ARG A 107 -15.23 2.33 4.57
C ARG A 107 -14.82 1.76 5.91
N TYR A 108 -13.92 0.79 5.92
CA TYR A 108 -13.40 0.19 7.14
C TYR A 108 -12.66 1.22 8.00
N THR A 109 -11.85 2.07 7.39
CA THR A 109 -11.19 3.19 8.10
C THR A 109 -12.23 4.13 8.73
N GLY A 110 -13.26 4.50 7.98
CA GLY A 110 -14.34 5.37 8.46
C GLY A 110 -15.16 4.75 9.59
N SER A 111 -15.38 3.43 9.57
CA SER A 111 -16.07 2.74 10.67
C SER A 111 -15.23 2.74 11.95
N LEU A 112 -13.92 2.55 11.85
CA LEU A 112 -13.01 2.62 13.01
C LEU A 112 -12.86 4.06 13.54
N ALA A 113 -12.83 5.04 12.65
CA ALA A 113 -12.69 6.46 13.02
C ALA A 113 -13.98 7.09 13.59
N GLY A 114 -15.12 6.38 13.54
CA GLY A 114 -16.43 6.87 13.99
C GLY A 114 -17.12 7.85 13.03
N THR A 115 -16.57 8.09 11.85
CA THR A 115 -17.12 9.03 10.85
C THR A 115 -18.05 8.35 9.84
N GLY A 116 -17.93 7.03 9.69
CA GLY A 116 -18.42 6.32 8.51
C GLY A 116 -17.70 6.75 7.23
N ALA A 117 -18.14 6.21 6.09
CA ALA A 117 -17.69 6.67 4.77
C ALA A 117 -18.76 6.48 3.70
N ARG A 118 -19.28 7.60 3.19
CA ARG A 118 -20.14 7.66 2.00
C ARG A 118 -19.24 7.86 0.78
N ILE A 119 -18.95 6.77 0.08
CA ILE A 119 -18.06 6.78 -1.09
C ILE A 119 -18.83 7.29 -2.31
N VAL A 120 -18.30 8.34 -2.94
CA VAL A 120 -18.74 8.82 -4.24
C VAL A 120 -17.71 8.38 -5.27
N SER A 121 -17.97 7.28 -5.95
CA SER A 121 -17.06 6.75 -6.97
C SER A 121 -16.96 7.71 -8.15
N LEU A 122 -15.75 8.13 -8.48
CA LEU A 122 -15.51 9.03 -9.60
C LEU A 122 -15.22 8.24 -10.88
N PRO A 123 -15.80 8.62 -12.03
CA PRO A 123 -15.36 8.11 -13.33
C PRO A 123 -13.88 8.41 -13.55
N ASP A 124 -13.17 7.51 -14.24
CA ASP A 124 -11.72 7.62 -14.42
C ASP A 124 -11.29 8.95 -15.08
N ALA A 125 -12.09 9.49 -16.01
CA ALA A 125 -11.83 10.79 -16.62
C ALA A 125 -11.84 11.94 -15.60
N VAL A 126 -12.81 11.92 -14.68
CA VAL A 126 -12.93 12.92 -13.60
C VAL A 126 -11.80 12.73 -12.59
N GLY A 127 -11.53 11.49 -12.19
CA GLY A 127 -10.43 11.16 -11.27
C GLY A 127 -9.07 11.59 -11.81
N ARG A 128 -8.83 11.42 -13.11
CA ARG A 128 -7.61 11.86 -13.79
C ARG A 128 -7.50 13.38 -13.85
N LEU A 129 -8.60 14.07 -14.15
CA LEU A 129 -8.62 15.54 -14.13
C LEU A 129 -8.35 16.09 -12.73
N GLN A 130 -8.97 15.50 -11.70
CA GLN A 130 -8.69 15.84 -10.31
C GLN A 130 -7.20 15.65 -10.00
N ALA A 131 -6.61 14.53 -10.41
CA ALA A 131 -5.20 14.25 -10.15
C ALA A 131 -4.26 15.26 -10.81
N LEU A 132 -4.56 15.67 -12.04
CA LEU A 132 -3.82 16.69 -12.77
C LEU A 132 -3.85 18.06 -12.07
N VAL A 133 -5.02 18.48 -11.57
CA VAL A 133 -5.14 19.74 -10.82
C VAL A 133 -4.39 19.66 -9.49
N MET A 134 -4.47 18.52 -8.80
CA MET A 134 -3.83 18.30 -7.50
C MET A 134 -2.30 18.20 -7.58
N ASP A 135 -1.70 17.99 -8.75
CA ASP A 135 -0.25 18.03 -8.94
C ASP A 135 0.36 19.42 -8.63
N PHE A 136 -0.44 20.48 -8.72
CA PHE A 136 -0.05 21.86 -8.43
C PHE A 136 -0.33 22.29 -6.99
N VAL A 137 -1.03 21.47 -6.20
CA VAL A 137 -1.36 21.77 -4.80
C VAL A 137 -0.17 21.39 -3.91
N PRO A 138 0.31 22.29 -3.02
CA PRO A 138 1.35 21.96 -2.06
C PRO A 138 1.02 20.70 -1.25
N GLY A 139 1.97 19.76 -1.15
CA GLY A 139 1.75 18.46 -0.50
C GLY A 139 1.05 17.40 -1.38
N LYS A 140 0.67 17.73 -2.62
CA LYS A 140 0.15 16.83 -3.66
C LYS A 140 -0.79 15.75 -3.12
N PRO A 141 -1.99 16.13 -2.64
CA PRO A 141 -2.82 15.19 -1.93
C PRO A 141 -3.17 13.96 -2.79
N PHE A 142 -3.56 14.14 -4.05
CA PHE A 142 -3.80 12.99 -4.94
C PHE A 142 -3.20 13.30 -6.30
N SER A 143 -1.94 12.90 -6.49
CA SER A 143 -1.18 13.21 -7.71
C SER A 143 -1.57 12.33 -8.89
N THR A 144 -1.20 12.75 -10.12
CA THR A 144 -1.32 11.91 -11.32
C THR A 144 -0.56 10.59 -11.15
N ASP A 145 0.57 10.62 -10.44
CA ASP A 145 1.37 9.42 -10.15
C ASP A 145 0.64 8.44 -9.23
N ASN A 146 -0.11 8.94 -8.23
CA ASN A 146 -0.98 8.10 -7.40
C ASN A 146 -2.11 7.49 -8.22
N PHE A 147 -2.79 8.29 -9.06
CA PHE A 147 -3.84 7.78 -9.94
C PHE A 147 -3.33 6.66 -10.85
N LEU A 148 -2.18 6.86 -11.49
CA LEU A 148 -1.55 5.85 -12.34
C LEU A 148 -1.13 4.61 -11.54
N SER A 149 -0.67 4.77 -10.30
CA SER A 149 -0.34 3.60 -9.45
C SER A 149 -1.58 2.76 -9.14
N LEU A 150 -2.76 3.39 -8.99
CA LEU A 150 -4.05 2.74 -8.77
C LEU A 150 -4.65 2.05 -10.01
N THR A 151 -4.00 2.13 -11.17
CA THR A 151 -4.40 1.33 -12.34
C THR A 151 -3.86 -0.10 -12.29
N VAL A 152 -2.93 -0.37 -11.38
CA VAL A 152 -2.36 -1.69 -11.12
C VAL A 152 -2.79 -2.13 -9.72
N ASP A 153 -3.37 -3.32 -9.62
CA ASP A 153 -3.72 -3.89 -8.32
C ASP A 153 -2.46 -4.16 -7.49
N ASN A 154 -2.48 -3.77 -6.22
CA ASN A 154 -1.37 -3.89 -5.29
C ASN A 154 -1.50 -5.19 -4.47
N ILE A 155 -1.51 -6.31 -5.18
CA ILE A 155 -1.72 -7.67 -4.67
C ILE A 155 -0.55 -8.58 -5.08
N CYS A 156 -0.40 -9.73 -4.41
CA CYS A 156 0.62 -10.72 -4.74
C CYS A 156 0.00 -11.83 -5.58
N GLN A 157 0.76 -12.33 -6.57
CA GLN A 157 0.42 -13.59 -7.24
C GLN A 157 0.85 -14.78 -6.39
N GLU A 158 2.06 -14.71 -5.83
CA GLU A 158 2.61 -15.68 -4.89
C GLU A 158 3.08 -14.91 -3.65
N ASN A 159 2.63 -15.33 -2.47
CA ASN A 159 2.99 -14.64 -1.22
C ASN A 159 4.30 -15.21 -0.66
N GLY A 160 5.33 -14.37 -0.60
CA GLY A 160 6.67 -14.74 -0.16
C GLY A 160 6.77 -15.12 1.32
N PHE A 161 5.78 -14.75 2.15
CA PHE A 161 5.79 -15.05 3.58
C PHE A 161 5.91 -16.54 3.90
N ALA A 162 5.27 -17.42 3.11
CA ALA A 162 5.35 -18.86 3.32
C ALA A 162 6.79 -19.38 3.20
N ARG A 163 7.58 -18.85 2.25
CA ARG A 163 8.99 -19.19 2.07
C ARG A 163 9.89 -18.63 3.18
N LEU A 164 9.41 -17.66 3.93
CA LEU A 164 10.10 -17.07 5.08
C LEU A 164 9.63 -17.68 6.41
N GLY A 165 8.67 -18.60 6.39
CA GLY A 165 8.08 -19.19 7.61
C GLY A 165 7.22 -18.21 8.41
N ILE A 166 6.74 -17.13 7.79
CA ILE A 166 5.93 -16.09 8.43
C ILE A 166 4.47 -16.30 8.07
N THR A 167 3.57 -16.18 9.05
CA THR A 167 2.12 -16.14 8.81
C THR A 167 1.66 -14.70 8.82
N PRO A 168 1.09 -14.17 7.71
CA PRO A 168 0.75 -12.76 7.62
C PRO A 168 -0.43 -12.40 8.54
N THR A 169 -0.28 -11.28 9.23
CA THR A 169 -1.21 -10.77 10.22
C THR A 169 -2.35 -9.99 9.54
N PRO A 170 -3.63 -10.30 9.83
CA PRO A 170 -4.76 -9.66 9.17
C PRO A 170 -4.92 -8.20 9.62
N LEU A 171 -5.26 -7.33 8.66
CA LEU A 171 -5.57 -5.91 8.88
C LEU A 171 -6.57 -5.70 10.03
N ARG A 172 -7.59 -6.56 10.10
CA ARG A 172 -8.68 -6.47 11.06
C ARG A 172 -8.25 -6.73 12.51
N ALA A 173 -7.14 -7.46 12.72
CA ALA A 173 -6.61 -7.69 14.05
C ALA A 173 -5.88 -6.47 14.62
N ILE A 174 -5.27 -5.65 13.76
CA ILE A 174 -4.35 -4.59 14.20
C ILE A 174 -4.94 -3.19 14.03
N ALA A 175 -5.59 -2.88 12.91
CA ALA A 175 -6.09 -1.52 12.63
C ALA A 175 -6.95 -0.89 13.75
N PRO A 176 -7.84 -1.64 14.46
CA PRO A 176 -8.62 -1.08 15.56
C PRO A 176 -7.78 -0.58 16.75
N THR A 177 -6.54 -1.06 16.90
CA THR A 177 -5.68 -0.70 18.03
C THR A 177 -5.11 0.72 17.94
N TYR A 178 -5.12 1.34 16.75
CA TYR A 178 -4.54 2.67 16.54
C TYR A 178 -5.39 3.60 15.67
N ILE A 179 -6.37 3.10 14.92
CA ILE A 179 -7.40 3.92 14.29
C ILE A 179 -8.59 3.97 15.26
N GLY A 180 -8.66 5.02 16.07
CA GLY A 180 -9.76 5.27 17.00
C GLY A 180 -10.44 6.62 16.75
N PRO A 181 -11.65 6.84 17.31
CA PRO A 181 -12.25 8.17 17.35
C PRO A 181 -11.26 9.12 18.04
N SER A 182 -10.95 10.23 17.37
CA SER A 182 -10.10 11.28 17.93
C SER A 182 -10.64 11.66 19.30
N ARG A 183 -9.81 11.55 20.34
CA ARG A 183 -10.10 12.13 21.66
C ARG A 183 -10.11 13.64 21.55
#